data_AF-A0A6I7NWT6-F1
#
_entry.id   AF-A0A6I7NWT6-F1
#
_cell.length_a   1.000
_cell.length_b   1.000
_cell.length_c   1.000
_cell.angle_alpha   90.00
_cell.angle_beta   90.00
_cell.angle_gamma   90.00
#
_symmetry.space_group_name_H-M   'P 1'
#
loop_
_entity.id
_entity.type
_entity.pdbx_description
1 polymer ?
#
loop_
_entity_poly.entity_id
_entity_poly.type
_entity_poly.pdbx_seq_one_letter_code
_entity_poly.pdbx_strand_id
1 'polypeptide(L)'
;MQQKENTKSTVLVITTGFIVIYFFTSWHFMLIAAIVTGVLGISDRVSKLIHITWMGLARLLSYIIPNILLALIFYLILFPLAMISRLQYKDPLMLSSAHKSYWVKDEQIPSKESFEKTW
;
A
#
# COMPACT_ATOMS: atom_id res chain seq x y z
N MET A 1 -26.94 -2.83 17.00
CA MET A 1 -26.72 -4.26 16.69
C MET A 1 -25.41 -4.51 15.94
N GLN A 2 -25.04 -3.67 14.97
CA GLN A 2 -23.87 -3.85 14.09
C GLN A 2 -22.49 -3.95 14.78
N GLN A 3 -22.23 -3.20 15.86
CA GLN A 3 -20.96 -3.34 16.61
C GLN A 3 -20.79 -4.72 17.24
N LYS A 4 -21.88 -5.38 17.64
CA LYS A 4 -21.83 -6.67 18.33
C LYS A 4 -21.44 -7.80 17.36
N GLU A 5 -21.90 -7.73 16.12
CA GLU A 5 -21.46 -8.64 15.05
C GLU A 5 -19.98 -8.49 14.72
N ASN A 6 -19.53 -7.24 14.47
CA ASN A 6 -18.12 -6.99 14.13
C ASN A 6 -17.16 -7.49 15.22
N THR A 7 -17.55 -7.35 16.49
CA THR A 7 -16.75 -7.83 17.62
C THR A 7 -16.58 -9.36 17.60
N LYS A 8 -17.67 -10.11 17.37
CA LYS A 8 -17.63 -11.57 17.30
C LYS A 8 -16.83 -12.06 16.09
N SER A 9 -17.01 -11.40 14.95
CA SER A 9 -16.24 -11.70 13.73
C SER A 9 -14.75 -11.50 13.93
N THR A 10 -14.33 -10.41 14.60
CA THR A 10 -12.90 -10.18 14.89
C THR A 10 -12.30 -11.25 15.79
N VAL A 11 -13.00 -11.63 16.85
CA VAL A 11 -12.53 -12.73 17.72
C VAL A 11 -12.42 -14.03 16.94
N LEU A 12 -13.42 -14.35 16.10
CA LEU A 12 -13.41 -15.56 15.29
C LEU A 12 -12.23 -15.57 14.28
N VAL A 13 -11.94 -14.43 13.65
CA VAL A 13 -10.80 -14.28 12.74
C VAL A 13 -9.48 -14.48 13.49
N ILE A 14 -9.32 -13.90 14.68
CA ILE A 14 -8.12 -14.08 15.51
C ILE A 14 -7.93 -15.55 15.90
N THR A 15 -9.00 -16.21 16.38
CA THR A 15 -8.94 -17.64 16.74
C THR A 15 -8.62 -18.52 15.54
N THR A 16 -9.23 -18.23 14.38
CA THR A 16 -8.98 -18.97 13.14
C THR A 16 -7.53 -18.79 12.68
N GLY A 17 -7.00 -17.57 12.73
CA GLY A 17 -5.61 -17.28 12.41
C GLY A 17 -4.62 -18.08 13.27
N PHE A 18 -4.86 -18.16 14.59
CA PHE A 18 -4.02 -18.95 15.49
C PHE A 18 -4.08 -20.45 15.21
N ILE A 19 -5.25 -20.98 14.84
CA ILE A 19 -5.41 -22.40 14.43
C ILE A 19 -4.65 -22.67 13.12
N VAL A 20 -4.74 -21.78 12.13
CA VAL A 20 -4.02 -21.93 10.86
C VAL A 20 -2.51 -21.92 11.10
N ILE A 21 -1.99 -20.99 11.93
CA ILE A 21 -0.57 -20.94 12.27
C ILE A 21 -0.11 -22.20 13.02
N TYR A 22 -0.97 -22.75 13.90
CA TYR A 22 -0.70 -24.01 14.58
C TYR A 22 -0.49 -25.16 13.58
N PHE A 23 -1.30 -25.25 12.53
CA PHE A 23 -1.16 -26.29 11.50
C PHE A 23 0.21 -26.25 10.80
N PHE A 24 0.76 -25.06 10.57
CA PHE A 24 2.08 -24.92 9.94
C PHE A 24 3.25 -25.09 10.91
N THR A 25 3.09 -24.72 12.19
CA THR A 25 4.21 -24.60 13.13
C THR A 25 4.28 -25.74 14.16
N SER A 26 3.18 -26.49 14.38
CA SER A 26 3.06 -27.59 15.35
C SER A 26 3.47 -27.25 16.80
N TRP A 27 3.48 -25.96 17.16
CA TRP A 27 3.82 -25.50 18.52
C TRP A 27 2.58 -25.52 19.42
N HIS A 28 2.64 -26.30 20.50
CA HIS A 28 1.53 -26.50 21.44
C HIS A 28 1.04 -25.20 22.10
N PHE A 29 1.91 -24.20 22.27
CA PHE A 29 1.55 -22.88 22.80
C PHE A 29 0.53 -22.13 21.92
N MET A 30 0.55 -22.36 20.60
CA MET A 30 -0.37 -21.70 19.66
C MET A 30 -1.81 -22.20 19.82
N LEU A 31 -1.97 -23.49 20.10
CA LEU A 31 -3.25 -24.13 20.33
C LEU A 31 -3.88 -23.63 21.65
N ILE A 32 -3.06 -23.52 22.71
CA ILE A 32 -3.49 -22.93 23.99
C ILE A 32 -3.95 -21.49 23.79
N ALA A 33 -3.21 -20.67 23.03
CA ALA A 33 -3.59 -19.30 22.73
C ALA A 33 -4.93 -19.22 21.94
N ALA A 34 -5.15 -20.11 20.98
CA ALA A 34 -6.41 -20.18 20.23
C ALA A 34 -7.61 -20.54 21.14
N ILE A 35 -7.45 -21.51 22.04
CA ILE A 35 -8.51 -21.88 22.99
C ILE A 35 -8.78 -20.74 23.96
N VAL A 36 -7.74 -20.14 24.54
CA VAL A 36 -7.87 -19.02 25.49
C VAL A 36 -8.59 -17.85 24.83
N THR A 37 -8.19 -17.45 23.62
CA THR A 37 -8.84 -16.34 22.92
C THR A 37 -10.27 -16.65 22.50
N GLY A 38 -10.58 -17.89 22.14
CA GLY A 38 -11.95 -18.33 21.84
C GLY A 38 -12.86 -18.32 23.06
N VAL A 39 -12.39 -18.81 24.20
CA VAL A 39 -13.15 -18.83 25.47
C VAL A 39 -13.35 -17.41 26.00
N LEU A 40 -12.31 -16.57 25.98
CA LEU A 40 -12.41 -15.17 26.37
C LEU A 40 -13.37 -14.39 25.45
N GLY A 41 -13.50 -14.82 24.20
CA GLY A 41 -14.43 -14.31 23.20
C GLY A 41 -15.91 -14.43 23.54
N ILE A 42 -16.29 -15.36 24.43
CA ILE A 42 -17.68 -15.61 24.82
C ILE A 42 -18.25 -14.44 25.64
N SER A 43 -17.39 -13.72 26.38
CA SER A 43 -17.78 -12.56 27.17
C SER A 43 -17.84 -11.29 26.32
N ASP A 44 -19.00 -10.64 26.27
CA ASP A 44 -19.23 -9.40 25.52
C ASP A 44 -18.25 -8.26 25.90
N ARG A 45 -17.82 -8.19 27.17
CA ARG A 45 -16.89 -7.14 27.64
C ARG A 45 -15.47 -7.37 27.14
N VAL A 46 -15.00 -8.61 27.23
CA VAL A 46 -13.62 -8.98 26.84
C VAL A 46 -13.48 -8.96 25.33
N SER A 47 -14.49 -9.47 24.61
CA SER A 47 -14.56 -9.45 23.15
C SER A 47 -14.45 -8.01 22.60
N LYS A 48 -15.13 -7.03 23.22
CA LYS A 48 -14.99 -5.61 22.86
C LYS A 48 -13.59 -5.05 23.10
N LEU A 49 -12.95 -5.41 24.21
CA LEU A 49 -11.59 -4.94 24.51
C LEU A 49 -10.58 -5.51 23.49
N ILE A 50 -10.72 -6.79 23.14
CA ILE A 50 -9.92 -7.44 22.09
C ILE A 50 -10.13 -6.72 20.76
N HIS A 51 -11.38 -6.47 20.36
CA HIS A 51 -11.70 -5.76 19.13
C HIS A 51 -11.09 -4.34 19.09
N ILE A 52 -11.22 -3.55 20.17
CA ILE A 52 -10.65 -2.20 20.23
C ILE A 52 -9.12 -2.25 20.10
N THR A 53 -8.47 -3.16 20.82
CA THR A 53 -7.01 -3.33 20.78
C THR A 53 -6.56 -3.76 19.38
N TRP A 54 -7.26 -4.73 18.78
CA TRP A 54 -7.00 -5.20 17.42
C TRP A 54 -7.16 -4.09 16.39
N MET A 55 -8.23 -3.30 16.49
CA MET A 55 -8.46 -2.16 15.58
C MET A 55 -7.43 -1.05 15.77
N GLY A 56 -6.93 -0.83 16.99
CA GLY A 56 -5.81 0.08 17.25
C GLY A 56 -4.54 -0.37 16.52
N LEU A 57 -4.24 -1.67 16.56
CA LEU A 57 -3.12 -2.27 15.85
C LEU A 57 -3.30 -2.17 14.32
N ALA A 58 -4.49 -2.46 13.81
CA ALA A 58 -4.82 -2.31 12.39
C ALA A 58 -4.66 -0.86 11.90
N ARG A 59 -5.04 0.13 12.73
CA ARG A 59 -4.84 1.55 12.42
C ARG A 59 -3.36 1.91 12.36
N LEU A 60 -2.54 1.42 13.28
CA LEU A 60 -1.09 1.64 13.25
C LEU A 60 -0.48 1.05 11.97
N LEU A 61 -0.84 -0.19 11.63
CA LEU A 61 -0.41 -0.82 10.37
C LEU A 61 -0.87 -0.03 9.14
N SER A 62 -2.07 0.56 9.19
CA SER A 62 -2.61 1.37 8.09
C SER A 62 -1.81 2.65 7.82
N TYR A 63 -0.98 3.13 8.76
CA TYR A 63 -0.04 4.22 8.49
C TYR A 63 1.25 3.73 7.82
N ILE A 64 1.65 2.49 8.08
CA ILE A 64 2.91 1.91 7.61
C ILE A 64 2.72 1.31 6.21
N ILE A 65 1.62 0.58 6.00
CA ILE A 65 1.33 -0.16 4.77
C ILE A 65 1.35 0.74 3.52
N PRO A 66 0.73 1.93 3.48
CA PRO A 66 0.76 2.78 2.30
C PRO A 66 2.17 3.20 1.89
N ASN A 67 3.04 3.48 2.86
CA ASN A 67 4.44 3.83 2.59
C ASN A 67 5.23 2.64 2.02
N ILE A 68 5.02 1.45 2.60
CA ILE A 68 5.62 0.22 2.08
C ILE A 68 5.13 -0.07 0.67
N LEU A 69 3.82 0.04 0.44
CA LEU A 69 3.20 -0.21 -0.86
C LEU A 69 3.72 0.78 -1.91
N LEU A 70 3.80 2.06 -1.56
CA LEU A 70 4.35 3.10 -2.43
C LEU A 70 5.82 2.83 -2.75
N ALA A 71 6.64 2.49 -1.75
CA ALA A 71 8.04 2.14 -1.95
C ALA A 71 8.18 0.91 -2.86
N LEU A 72 7.34 -0.10 -2.65
CA LEU A 72 7.34 -1.33 -3.44
C LEU A 72 6.97 -1.04 -4.91
N ILE A 73 5.92 -0.27 -5.16
CA ILE A 73 5.53 0.19 -6.49
C ILE A 73 6.65 1.02 -7.13
N PHE A 74 7.25 1.92 -6.36
CA PHE A 74 8.34 2.77 -6.86
C PHE A 74 9.53 1.91 -7.29
N TYR A 75 10.02 1.01 -6.45
CA TYR A 75 11.23 0.23 -6.74
C TYR A 75 11.01 -0.89 -7.77
N LEU A 76 9.81 -1.50 -7.83
CA LEU A 76 9.54 -2.58 -8.77
C LEU A 76 9.05 -2.10 -10.14
N ILE A 77 8.42 -0.93 -10.21
CA ILE A 77 7.79 -0.44 -11.45
C ILE A 77 8.44 0.87 -11.91
N LEU A 78 8.35 1.93 -11.11
CA LEU A 78 8.78 3.27 -11.55
C LEU A 78 10.30 3.38 -11.73
N PHE A 79 11.06 2.81 -10.81
CA PHE A 79 12.53 2.82 -10.83
C PHE A 79 13.10 2.10 -12.05
N PRO A 80 12.75 0.84 -12.36
CA PRO A 80 13.27 0.19 -13.56
C PRO A 80 12.79 0.88 -14.83
N LEU A 81 11.55 1.39 -14.86
CA LEU A 81 11.04 2.16 -15.99
C LEU A 81 11.87 3.44 -16.23
N ALA A 82 12.17 4.19 -15.16
CA ALA A 82 13.01 5.37 -15.23
C ALA A 82 14.46 5.03 -15.64
N MET A 83 14.99 3.90 -15.17
CA MET A 83 16.32 3.43 -15.54
C MET A 83 16.40 3.09 -17.04
N ILE A 84 15.39 2.39 -17.56
CA ILE A 84 15.27 2.08 -19.00
C ILE A 84 15.14 3.37 -19.80
N SER A 85 14.27 4.29 -19.39
CA SER A 85 14.10 5.61 -20.02
C SER A 85 15.41 6.39 -20.07
N ARG A 86 16.20 6.40 -18.97
CA ARG A 86 17.51 7.04 -18.92
C ARG A 86 18.53 6.42 -19.87
N LEU A 87 18.44 5.12 -20.14
CA LEU A 87 19.30 4.43 -21.10
C LEU A 87 18.90 4.73 -22.55
N GLN A 88 17.61 4.80 -22.85
CA GLN A 88 17.08 5.01 -24.20
C GLN A 88 17.06 6.48 -24.62
N TYR A 89 16.67 7.39 -23.72
CA TYR A 89 16.55 8.82 -23.98
C TYR A 89 17.70 9.56 -23.29
N LYS A 90 18.76 9.86 -24.05
CA LYS A 90 19.87 10.70 -23.60
C LYS A 90 19.42 12.16 -23.60
N ASP A 91 18.97 12.62 -22.44
CA ASP A 91 18.61 14.02 -22.14
C ASP A 91 17.31 14.55 -22.77
N PRO A 92 16.15 13.95 -22.44
CA PRO A 92 14.84 14.45 -22.90
C PRO A 92 14.49 15.85 -22.36
N LEU A 93 15.18 16.32 -21.32
CA LEU A 93 14.92 17.63 -20.69
C LEU A 93 15.95 18.70 -21.06
N MET A 94 16.88 18.39 -21.99
CA MET A 94 17.95 19.29 -22.42
C MET A 94 18.74 19.90 -21.25
N LEU A 95 18.92 19.15 -20.15
CA LEU A 95 19.56 19.63 -18.92
C LEU A 95 21.08 19.60 -18.99
N SER A 96 21.65 18.98 -20.03
CA SER A 96 23.09 18.94 -20.29
C SER A 96 23.62 20.32 -20.67
N SER A 97 24.81 20.66 -20.17
CA SER A 97 25.56 21.86 -20.57
C SER A 97 26.06 21.82 -22.02
N ALA A 98 25.82 20.71 -22.75
CA ALA A 98 26.12 20.59 -24.16
C ALA A 98 25.25 21.52 -25.04
N HIS A 99 24.09 21.97 -24.52
CA HIS A 99 23.19 22.85 -25.26
C HIS A 99 23.52 24.32 -25.00
N LYS A 100 23.66 25.11 -26.08
CA LYS A 100 23.92 26.56 -25.99
C LYS A 100 22.73 27.36 -25.46
N SER A 101 21.54 26.77 -25.45
CA SER A 101 20.28 27.43 -25.11
C SER A 101 19.20 26.37 -24.84
N TYR A 102 18.31 26.65 -23.88
CA TYR A 102 17.09 25.86 -23.64
C TYR A 102 15.95 26.18 -24.64
N TRP A 103 16.13 27.20 -25.48
CA TRP A 103 15.15 27.57 -26.49
C TRP A 103 15.11 26.55 -27.64
N VAL A 104 14.02 25.81 -27.75
CA VAL A 104 13.68 25.03 -28.95
C VAL A 104 13.16 26.03 -29.99
N LYS A 105 13.91 26.22 -31.07
CA LYS A 105 13.46 27.06 -32.18
C LYS A 105 12.41 26.28 -32.97
N ASP A 106 11.21 26.84 -33.05
CA ASP A 106 10.22 26.38 -34.01
C ASP A 106 10.55 27.02 -35.37
N GLU A 107 10.98 26.19 -36.33
CA GLU A 107 11.26 26.64 -37.71
C GLU A 107 10.00 26.65 -38.58
N GLN A 108 8.84 26.27 -38.04
CA GLN A 108 7.60 26.27 -38.82
C GLN A 108 7.11 27.70 -39.05
N ILE A 109 6.86 28.00 -40.33
CA ILE A 109 6.20 29.24 -40.73
C ILE A 109 4.73 29.10 -40.30
N PRO A 110 4.22 29.97 -39.41
CA PRO A 110 2.87 29.81 -38.87
C PRO A 110 1.85 29.88 -40.01
N SER A 111 1.13 28.77 -40.21
CA SER A 111 0.05 28.68 -41.20
C SER A 111 -1.20 29.38 -40.70
N LYS A 112 -2.11 29.75 -41.61
CA LYS A 112 -3.37 30.43 -41.26
C LYS A 112 -4.20 29.63 -40.25
N GLU A 113 -4.20 28.30 -40.35
CA GLU A 113 -4.85 27.38 -39.40
C GLU A 113 -4.27 27.46 -37.98
N SER A 114 -2.98 27.75 -37.84
CA SER A 114 -2.34 27.91 -36.52
C SER A 114 -2.86 29.13 -35.75
N PHE A 115 -3.39 30.13 -36.46
CA PHE A 115 -4.04 31.30 -35.85
C PHE A 115 -5.52 31.04 -35.52
N GLU A 116 -6.14 29.99 -36.05
CA GLU A 116 -7.52 29.62 -35.73
C GLU A 116 -7.64 28.82 -34.42
N LYS A 117 -6.55 28.18 -33.99
CA LYS A 117 -6.44 27.49 -32.70
C LYS A 117 -5.27 28.04 -31.90
N THR A 118 -5.54 29.11 -31.15
CA THR A 118 -4.55 29.82 -30.33
C THR A 118 -4.32 29.20 -28.94
N TRP A 119 -4.97 28.08 -28.62
CA TRP A 119 -4.96 27.42 -27.32
C TRP A 119 -4.71 25.93 -27.45
#